data_AF-A0A1E1W4F1-F1
#
_entry.id   AF-A0A1E1W4F1-F1
#
_cell.length_a   1.000
_cell.length_b   1.000
_cell.length_c   1.000
_cell.angle_alpha   90.00
_cell.angle_beta   90.00
_cell.angle_gamma   90.00
#
_symmetry.space_group_name_H-M   'P 1'
#
loop_
_entity.id
_entity.type
_entity.pdbx_description
1 polymer ?
#
loop_
_entity_poly.entity_id
_entity_poly.type
_entity_poly.pdbx_seq_one_letter_code
_entity_poly.pdbx_strand_id
1 'polypeptide(L)'
;APSPPAPVLHSPPRRVSVKQQRDWKVPPCVSHWKNAKGYTIPLDKRLAADGRGLQQVHINENFSKLAEALYIADRKAREAVEARAQLERRLAQREKEKKEEHLRMLAQRARDHRAGIRAPEDELEQNEIDESGLTAAERDKLRAERHKERQRERNLSRAAPDKRSKLVKDRERDISEQIALGMPAKANQGGEAMFDQRLFNNSKGMDSGYGDDEAYNVYDKPWRNQDGVGAHIYRPSRHADKDNYGADIEAIANTRRFVADKEFAGTSSNNTRAGPVQFEKDAGPSREEPSRSQQADADLDPFGLDRFLIEAKRADKSGRKRDHHDRHDQHGKKRRD
;
A
#
# COMPACT_ATOMS: atom_id res chain seq x y z
N ALA A 1 -30.61 -26.70 -78.74
CA ALA A 1 -30.64 -25.24 -78.60
C ALA A 1 -31.80 -24.87 -77.67
N PRO A 2 -31.67 -23.88 -76.77
CA PRO A 2 -32.82 -23.41 -76.02
C PRO A 2 -33.90 -22.90 -76.97
N SER A 3 -35.17 -23.03 -76.58
CA SER A 3 -36.30 -22.48 -77.35
C SER A 3 -36.16 -20.97 -77.49
N PRO A 4 -36.67 -20.37 -78.58
CA PRO A 4 -36.55 -18.94 -78.80
C PRO A 4 -37.23 -18.18 -77.65
N PRO A 5 -36.61 -17.09 -77.14
CA PRO A 5 -37.14 -16.35 -76.02
C PRO A 5 -38.51 -15.75 -76.39
N ALA A 6 -39.46 -15.90 -75.48
CA ALA A 6 -40.80 -15.37 -75.66
C ALA A 6 -40.75 -13.83 -75.79
N PRO A 7 -41.60 -13.22 -76.63
CA PRO A 7 -41.65 -11.78 -76.81
C PRO A 7 -42.12 -11.09 -75.53
N VAL A 8 -41.43 -10.02 -75.14
CA VAL A 8 -41.72 -9.28 -73.92
C VAL A 8 -42.66 -8.10 -74.24
N LEU A 9 -43.90 -8.18 -73.76
CA LEU A 9 -44.95 -7.19 -74.03
C LEU A 9 -45.01 -6.12 -72.92
N HIS A 10 -44.08 -5.17 -72.95
CA HIS A 10 -44.09 -4.01 -72.05
C HIS A 10 -44.88 -2.83 -72.62
N SER A 11 -45.47 -2.02 -71.74
CA SER A 11 -46.00 -0.70 -72.13
C SER A 11 -44.87 0.23 -72.58
N PRO A 12 -45.15 1.27 -73.40
CA PRO A 12 -44.14 2.25 -73.79
C PRO A 12 -43.36 2.82 -72.59
N PRO A 13 -42.03 3.00 -72.71
CA PRO A 13 -41.21 3.41 -71.58
C PRO A 13 -41.60 4.81 -71.10
N ARG A 14 -41.90 4.93 -69.80
CA ARG A 14 -42.14 6.22 -69.16
C ARG A 14 -40.80 6.95 -68.99
N ARG A 15 -40.77 8.25 -69.31
CA ARG A 15 -39.56 9.06 -69.12
C ARG A 15 -39.30 9.27 -67.63
N VAL A 16 -38.14 8.84 -67.15
CA VAL A 16 -37.72 9.05 -65.77
C VAL A 16 -37.34 10.52 -65.59
N SER A 17 -37.81 11.14 -64.51
CA SER A 17 -37.41 12.51 -64.18
C SER A 17 -36.00 12.55 -63.59
N VAL A 18 -35.27 13.65 -63.81
CA VAL A 18 -33.91 13.82 -63.26
C VAL A 18 -33.92 13.76 -61.73
N LYS A 19 -34.98 14.30 -61.09
CA LYS A 19 -35.17 14.24 -59.64
C LYS A 19 -35.30 12.79 -59.16
N GLN A 20 -36.17 12.01 -59.79
CA GLN A 20 -36.35 10.60 -59.46
C GLN A 20 -35.04 9.84 -59.63
N GLN A 21 -34.30 10.06 -60.71
CA GLN A 21 -33.01 9.39 -60.89
C GLN A 21 -31.99 9.72 -59.77
N ARG A 22 -32.02 10.95 -59.23
CA ARG A 22 -31.14 11.38 -58.13
C ARG A 22 -31.56 10.79 -56.78
N ASP A 23 -32.85 10.81 -56.47
CA ASP A 23 -33.38 10.28 -55.20
C ASP A 23 -33.12 8.77 -55.08
N TRP A 24 -33.10 8.06 -56.20
CA TRP A 24 -32.79 6.63 -56.27
C TRP A 24 -31.29 6.32 -56.41
N LYS A 25 -30.41 7.32 -56.27
CA LYS A 25 -28.96 7.09 -56.26
C LYS A 25 -28.52 6.54 -54.91
N VAL A 26 -28.27 5.23 -54.86
CA VAL A 26 -27.78 4.56 -53.66
C VAL A 26 -26.32 4.98 -53.36
N PRO A 27 -26.02 5.47 -52.14
CA PRO A 27 -24.64 5.78 -51.74
C PRO A 27 -23.74 4.52 -51.73
N PRO A 28 -22.44 4.65 -52.04
CA PRO A 28 -21.52 3.52 -51.96
C PRO A 28 -21.40 3.03 -50.52
N CYS A 29 -21.31 1.71 -50.31
CA CYS A 29 -21.06 1.18 -48.98
C CYS A 29 -19.56 1.31 -48.66
N VAL A 30 -19.26 2.05 -47.59
CA VAL A 30 -17.92 2.14 -47.01
C VAL A 30 -17.98 1.38 -45.71
N SER A 31 -17.31 0.23 -45.65
CA SER A 31 -17.31 -0.59 -44.44
C SER A 31 -16.12 -0.28 -43.55
N HIS A 32 -16.33 -0.34 -42.23
CA HIS A 32 -15.24 -0.21 -41.25
C HIS A 32 -14.34 -1.46 -41.17
N TRP A 33 -14.77 -2.61 -41.72
CA TRP A 33 -14.08 -3.89 -41.54
C TRP A 33 -13.38 -4.43 -42.80
N LYS A 34 -13.91 -4.14 -44.00
CA LYS A 34 -13.46 -4.75 -45.24
C LYS A 34 -13.16 -3.71 -46.31
N ASN A 35 -11.99 -3.86 -46.95
CA ASN A 35 -11.57 -3.10 -48.11
C ASN A 35 -10.91 -4.04 -49.13
N ALA A 36 -11.72 -4.90 -49.76
CA ALA A 36 -11.23 -5.98 -50.60
C ALA A 36 -10.40 -5.50 -51.81
N LYS A 37 -10.70 -4.31 -52.34
CA LYS A 37 -10.00 -3.70 -53.48
C LYS A 37 -8.93 -2.68 -53.06
N GLY A 38 -8.69 -2.51 -51.76
CA GLY A 38 -7.65 -1.61 -51.26
C GLY A 38 -7.85 -0.13 -51.58
N TYR A 39 -9.09 0.35 -51.73
CA TYR A 39 -9.35 1.77 -52.04
C TYR A 39 -8.83 2.69 -50.93
N THR A 40 -8.15 3.78 -51.33
CA THR A 40 -7.79 4.88 -50.44
C THR A 40 -9.03 5.74 -50.20
N ILE A 41 -9.64 5.59 -49.02
CA ILE A 41 -10.88 6.26 -48.63
C ILE A 41 -10.55 7.26 -47.51
N PRO A 42 -10.94 8.55 -47.65
CA PRO A 42 -10.67 9.57 -46.64
C PRO A 42 -11.43 9.30 -45.33
N LEU A 43 -10.92 9.88 -44.23
CA LEU A 43 -11.40 9.60 -42.88
C LEU A 43 -12.84 10.03 -42.64
N ASP A 44 -13.25 11.17 -43.21
CA ASP A 44 -14.62 11.68 -43.13
C ASP A 44 -15.63 10.66 -43.68
N LYS A 45 -15.34 10.02 -44.81
CA LYS A 45 -16.23 9.01 -45.43
C LYS A 45 -16.21 7.68 -44.71
N ARG A 46 -15.10 7.34 -44.04
CA ARG A 46 -15.07 6.17 -43.14
C ARG A 46 -15.91 6.45 -41.91
N LEU A 47 -15.72 7.59 -41.26
CA LEU A 47 -16.38 7.93 -39.99
C LEU A 47 -17.84 8.37 -40.15
N ALA A 48 -18.27 8.76 -41.35
CA ALA A 48 -19.64 9.22 -41.60
C ALA A 48 -20.73 8.20 -41.21
N ALA A 49 -20.43 6.90 -41.32
CA ALA A 49 -21.38 5.84 -41.00
C ALA A 49 -21.38 5.44 -39.52
N ASP A 50 -20.48 6.01 -38.72
CA ASP A 50 -20.16 5.52 -37.38
C ASP A 50 -21.30 5.71 -36.37
N GLY A 51 -22.26 6.63 -36.64
CA GLY A 51 -23.48 6.81 -35.85
C GLY A 51 -23.28 7.23 -34.38
N ARG A 52 -22.08 7.05 -33.82
CA ARG A 52 -21.67 7.41 -32.46
C ARG A 52 -21.77 8.92 -32.24
N GLY A 53 -21.52 9.73 -33.27
CA GLY A 53 -21.72 11.18 -33.23
C GLY A 53 -23.19 11.61 -33.22
N LEU A 54 -24.13 10.72 -33.57
CA LEU A 54 -25.57 10.97 -33.52
C LEU A 54 -26.17 10.58 -32.16
N GLN A 55 -25.48 9.76 -31.37
CA GLN A 55 -25.93 9.37 -30.05
C GLN A 55 -25.63 10.47 -29.04
N GLN A 56 -26.65 11.25 -28.69
CA GLN A 56 -26.57 12.17 -27.55
C GLN A 56 -26.60 11.37 -26.25
N VAL A 57 -25.52 11.45 -25.47
CA VAL A 57 -25.43 10.83 -24.15
C VAL A 57 -26.24 11.68 -23.17
N HIS A 58 -27.34 11.13 -22.65
CA HIS A 58 -28.18 11.74 -21.64
C HIS A 58 -27.96 11.04 -20.30
N ILE A 59 -27.88 11.79 -19.19
CA ILE A 59 -27.67 11.24 -17.84
C ILE A 59 -28.97 11.38 -17.04
N ASN A 60 -29.31 10.33 -16.28
CA ASN A 60 -30.49 10.28 -15.42
C ASN A 60 -30.26 11.01 -14.08
N GLU A 61 -31.25 11.78 -13.62
CA GLU A 61 -31.25 12.46 -12.31
C GLU A 61 -31.19 11.51 -11.10
N ASN A 62 -31.56 10.24 -11.26
CA ASN A 62 -31.45 9.27 -10.15
C ASN A 62 -29.99 9.08 -9.69
N PHE A 63 -29.01 9.33 -10.57
CA PHE A 63 -27.60 9.28 -10.20
C PHE A 63 -27.21 10.39 -9.21
N SER A 64 -27.78 11.60 -9.34
CA SER A 64 -27.50 12.68 -8.38
C SER A 64 -28.16 12.39 -7.03
N LYS A 65 -29.42 11.96 -7.02
CA LYS A 65 -30.14 11.57 -5.80
C LYS A 65 -29.41 10.48 -5.02
N LEU A 66 -28.90 9.46 -5.72
CA LEU A 66 -28.11 8.39 -5.10
C LEU A 66 -26.79 8.92 -4.52
N ALA A 67 -26.06 9.74 -5.27
CA ALA A 67 -24.79 10.30 -4.82
C ALA A 67 -24.97 11.19 -3.57
N GLU A 68 -26.02 12.02 -3.54
CA GLU A 68 -26.37 12.85 -2.38
C GLU A 68 -26.77 11.99 -1.17
N ALA A 69 -27.60 10.95 -1.38
CA ALA A 69 -28.00 10.05 -0.31
C ALA A 69 -26.79 9.34 0.32
N LEU A 70 -25.85 8.86 -0.50
CA LEU A 70 -24.62 8.24 -0.01
C LEU A 70 -23.73 9.23 0.75
N TYR A 71 -23.64 10.48 0.27
CA TYR A 71 -22.86 11.52 0.95
C TYR A 71 -23.43 11.87 2.33
N ILE A 72 -24.77 12.00 2.43
CA ILE A 72 -25.45 12.23 3.69
C ILE A 72 -25.30 11.02 4.63
N ALA A 73 -25.40 9.81 4.10
CA ALA A 73 -25.24 8.58 4.87
C ALA A 73 -23.82 8.46 5.46
N ASP A 74 -22.76 8.70 4.66
CA ASP A 74 -21.38 8.66 5.14
C ASP A 74 -21.14 9.70 6.23
N ARG A 75 -21.61 10.94 6.03
CA ARG A 75 -21.46 12.00 7.05
C ARG A 75 -22.11 11.61 8.38
N LYS A 76 -23.36 11.13 8.35
CA LYS A 76 -24.07 10.69 9.56
C LYS A 76 -23.41 9.46 10.20
N ALA A 77 -22.90 8.53 9.39
CA ALA A 77 -22.19 7.36 9.91
C ALA A 77 -20.91 7.76 10.65
N ARG A 78 -20.13 8.69 10.11
CA ARG A 78 -18.92 9.23 10.76
C ARG A 78 -19.24 9.96 12.06
N GLU A 79 -20.25 10.83 12.05
CA GLU A 79 -20.71 11.54 13.25
C GLU A 79 -21.13 10.54 14.36
N ALA A 80 -21.86 9.49 14.00
CA ALA A 80 -22.29 8.46 14.96
C ALA A 80 -21.10 7.64 15.51
N VAL A 81 -20.14 7.27 14.65
CA VAL A 81 -18.93 6.55 15.07
C VAL A 81 -18.07 7.42 15.98
N GLU A 82 -17.89 8.70 15.65
CA GLU A 82 -17.13 9.63 16.48
C GLU A 82 -17.80 9.84 17.84
N ALA A 83 -19.11 10.04 17.89
CA ALA A 83 -19.86 10.18 19.14
C ALA A 83 -19.71 8.94 20.03
N ARG A 84 -19.80 7.73 19.45
CA ARG A 84 -19.59 6.46 20.18
C ARG A 84 -18.17 6.35 20.71
N ALA A 85 -17.17 6.62 19.87
CA ALA A 85 -15.77 6.58 20.28
C ALA A 85 -15.46 7.59 21.40
N GLN A 86 -16.06 8.79 21.37
CA GLN A 86 -15.92 9.77 22.44
C GLN A 86 -16.57 9.31 23.75
N LEU A 87 -17.75 8.68 23.69
CA LEU A 87 -18.42 8.11 24.87
C LEU A 87 -17.64 6.96 25.48
N GLU A 88 -17.16 6.02 24.67
CA GLU A 88 -16.32 4.91 25.12
C GLU A 88 -15.03 5.40 25.79
N ARG A 89 -14.37 6.43 25.23
CA ARG A 89 -13.20 7.06 25.85
C ARG A 89 -13.53 7.67 27.21
N ARG A 90 -14.67 8.37 27.34
CA ARG A 90 -15.11 8.97 28.62
C ARG A 90 -15.45 7.90 29.66
N LEU A 91 -16.09 6.81 29.26
CA LEU A 91 -16.37 5.69 30.16
C LEU A 91 -15.08 5.00 30.62
N ALA A 92 -14.16 4.73 29.69
CA ALA A 92 -12.86 4.14 30.02
C ALA A 92 -12.02 5.04 30.94
N GLN A 93 -12.07 6.37 30.77
CA GLN A 93 -11.43 7.32 31.68
C GLN A 93 -12.04 7.26 33.09
N ARG A 94 -13.38 7.29 33.20
CA ARG A 94 -14.08 7.17 34.49
C ARG A 94 -13.80 5.83 35.18
N GLU A 95 -13.71 4.74 34.43
CA GLU A 95 -13.35 3.44 35.00
C GLU A 95 -11.90 3.40 35.50
N LYS A 96 -10.97 4.05 34.79
CA LYS A 96 -9.58 4.19 35.23
C LYS A 96 -9.47 5.01 36.50
N GLU A 97 -10.17 6.14 36.57
CA GLU A 97 -10.21 7.01 37.75
C GLU A 97 -10.75 6.26 38.98
N LYS A 98 -11.88 5.53 38.83
CA LYS A 98 -12.41 4.68 39.90
C LYS A 98 -11.42 3.60 40.37
N LYS A 99 -10.70 2.99 39.43
CA LYS A 99 -9.66 1.99 39.75
C LYS A 99 -8.49 2.63 40.50
N GLU A 100 -8.07 3.83 40.09
CA GLU A 100 -7.02 4.60 40.77
C GLU A 100 -7.44 5.02 42.18
N GLU A 101 -8.66 5.54 42.36
CA GLU A 101 -9.23 5.86 43.68
C GLU A 101 -9.30 4.63 44.58
N HIS A 102 -9.76 3.49 44.05
CA HIS A 102 -9.81 2.25 44.82
C HIS A 102 -8.42 1.79 45.27
N LEU A 103 -7.44 1.81 44.36
CA LEU A 103 -6.05 1.51 44.69
C LEU A 103 -5.46 2.51 45.70
N ARG A 104 -5.84 3.79 45.59
CA ARG A 104 -5.41 4.85 46.52
C ARG A 104 -5.97 4.62 47.92
N MET A 105 -7.26 4.29 48.04
CA MET A 105 -7.87 3.94 49.34
C MET A 105 -7.25 2.69 49.94
N LEU A 106 -7.02 1.65 49.14
CA LEU A 106 -6.36 0.42 49.59
C LEU A 106 -4.93 0.68 50.08
N ALA A 107 -4.17 1.51 49.35
CA ALA A 107 -2.82 1.91 49.73
C ALA A 107 -2.82 2.77 51.01
N GLN A 108 -3.81 3.66 51.18
CA GLN A 108 -3.97 4.45 52.40
C GLN A 108 -4.27 3.56 53.60
N ARG A 109 -5.24 2.64 53.47
CA ARG A 109 -5.56 1.66 54.53
C ARG A 109 -4.35 0.80 54.91
N ALA A 110 -3.55 0.37 53.93
CA ALA A 110 -2.32 -0.38 54.18
C ALA A 110 -1.24 0.45 54.89
N ARG A 111 -1.15 1.76 54.62
CA ARG A 111 -0.25 2.68 55.33
C ARG A 111 -0.71 2.93 56.76
N ASP A 112 -2.01 3.14 56.99
CA ASP A 112 -2.57 3.36 58.32
C ASP A 112 -2.36 2.14 59.23
N HIS A 113 -2.60 0.94 58.68
CA HIS A 113 -2.29 -0.33 59.37
C HIS A 113 -0.79 -0.48 59.69
N ARG A 114 0.12 -0.04 58.80
CA ARG A 114 1.57 -0.07 59.06
C ARG A 114 2.00 0.99 60.08
N ALA A 115 1.37 2.16 60.09
CA ALA A 115 1.65 3.25 61.03
C ALA A 115 1.12 2.96 62.45
N GLY A 116 0.45 1.83 62.67
CA GLY A 116 -0.12 1.45 63.97
C GLY A 116 -1.37 2.25 64.34
N ILE A 117 -1.90 3.05 63.41
CA ILE A 117 -3.17 3.74 63.56
C ILE A 117 -4.24 2.73 63.13
N ARG A 118 -4.70 1.92 64.09
CA ARG A 118 -5.87 1.07 63.90
C ARG A 118 -7.05 2.01 63.63
N ALA A 119 -7.62 1.96 62.43
CA ALA A 119 -8.81 2.75 62.13
C ALA A 119 -9.94 2.30 63.07
N PRO A 120 -10.69 3.22 63.69
CA PRO A 120 -11.77 2.88 64.62
C PRO A 120 -12.92 2.10 63.97
N GLU A 121 -12.99 2.04 62.63
CA GLU A 121 -13.94 1.15 61.93
C GLU A 121 -13.57 -0.34 62.01
N ASP A 122 -12.29 -0.69 62.13
CA ASP A 122 -11.88 -2.08 62.43
C ASP A 122 -12.13 -2.45 63.91
N GLU A 123 -12.46 -1.48 64.77
CA GLU A 123 -12.93 -1.68 66.16
C GLU A 123 -14.47 -1.73 66.26
N LEU A 124 -15.21 -1.19 65.28
CA LEU A 124 -16.68 -1.17 65.31
C LEU A 124 -17.31 -2.41 64.65
N GLU A 125 -16.66 -3.05 63.66
CA GLU A 125 -17.01 -4.43 63.27
C GLU A 125 -16.60 -5.48 64.32
N GLN A 126 -15.86 -5.06 65.35
CA GLN A 126 -15.46 -5.90 66.48
C GLN A 126 -16.44 -5.82 67.67
N ASN A 127 -17.43 -4.92 67.64
CA ASN A 127 -18.32 -4.62 68.77
C ASN A 127 -19.80 -5.03 68.58
N GLU A 128 -20.18 -5.68 67.47
CA GLU A 128 -21.51 -6.31 67.32
C GLU A 128 -21.48 -7.85 67.17
N ILE A 129 -20.35 -8.47 67.47
CA ILE A 129 -20.25 -9.93 67.66
C ILE A 129 -19.34 -10.16 68.84
N ASP A 130 -19.90 -10.56 69.99
CA ASP A 130 -19.02 -11.09 71.01
C ASP A 130 -18.46 -12.45 70.54
N GLU A 131 -17.13 -12.48 70.55
CA GLU A 131 -16.33 -13.63 70.98
C GLU A 131 -15.93 -14.75 70.02
N SER A 132 -15.61 -14.39 68.77
CA SER A 132 -14.92 -15.24 67.78
C SER A 132 -15.73 -16.45 67.33
N GLY A 133 -15.90 -16.65 66.03
CA GLY A 133 -16.36 -17.94 65.49
C GLY A 133 -15.38 -19.10 65.73
N LEU A 134 -14.60 -19.03 66.81
CA LEU A 134 -13.50 -19.87 67.18
C LEU A 134 -13.62 -20.17 68.69
N THR A 135 -13.74 -21.45 69.01
CA THR A 135 -13.75 -21.98 70.38
C THR A 135 -12.52 -21.48 71.16
N ALA A 136 -12.58 -21.39 72.50
CA ALA A 136 -11.42 -21.00 73.33
C ALA A 136 -10.13 -21.79 72.99
N ALA A 137 -10.27 -23.01 72.49
CA ALA A 137 -9.20 -23.86 71.97
C ALA A 137 -8.47 -23.27 70.74
N GLU A 138 -9.15 -22.53 69.88
CA GLU A 138 -8.56 -21.89 68.70
C GLU A 138 -7.81 -20.60 69.05
N ARG A 139 -8.23 -19.89 70.09
CA ARG A 139 -7.48 -18.76 70.68
C ARG A 139 -6.15 -19.22 71.28
N ASP A 140 -6.15 -20.37 71.97
CA ASP A 140 -4.93 -20.99 72.50
C ASP A 140 -4.05 -21.59 71.40
N LYS A 141 -4.63 -22.16 70.33
CA LYS A 141 -3.87 -22.55 69.12
C LYS A 141 -3.19 -21.34 68.49
N LEU A 142 -3.87 -20.19 68.36
CA LEU A 142 -3.28 -18.98 67.79
C LEU A 142 -2.13 -18.42 68.64
N ARG A 143 -2.24 -18.51 69.98
CA ARG A 143 -1.14 -18.16 70.89
C ARG A 143 0.04 -19.13 70.77
N ALA A 144 -0.23 -20.44 70.74
CA ALA A 144 0.78 -21.48 70.60
C ALA A 144 1.45 -21.43 69.21
N GLU A 145 0.68 -21.12 68.17
CA GLU A 145 1.15 -20.99 66.79
C GLU A 145 2.04 -19.77 66.64
N ARG A 146 1.67 -18.60 67.16
CA ARG A 146 2.56 -17.43 67.23
C ARG A 146 3.83 -17.68 68.06
N HIS A 147 3.75 -18.53 69.08
CA HIS A 147 4.92 -18.90 69.86
C HIS A 147 5.85 -19.84 69.07
N LYS A 148 5.27 -20.82 68.36
CA LYS A 148 5.97 -21.79 67.52
C LYS A 148 6.53 -21.15 66.25
N GLU A 149 5.87 -20.15 65.69
CA GLU A 149 6.31 -19.35 64.55
C GLU A 149 7.51 -18.49 64.94
N ARG A 150 7.45 -17.72 66.03
CA ARG A 150 8.62 -16.99 66.55
C ARG A 150 9.79 -17.93 66.86
N GLN A 151 9.51 -19.13 67.34
CA GLN A 151 10.56 -20.12 67.62
C GLN A 151 11.16 -20.73 66.35
N ARG A 152 10.33 -21.00 65.33
CA ARG A 152 10.78 -21.42 63.99
C ARG A 152 11.56 -20.32 63.29
N GLU A 153 11.11 -19.07 63.36
CA GLU A 153 11.78 -17.90 62.81
C GLU A 153 13.11 -17.64 63.53
N ARG A 154 13.16 -17.76 64.85
CA ARG A 154 14.40 -17.70 65.64
C ARG A 154 15.37 -18.83 65.29
N ASN A 155 14.87 -20.03 65.02
CA ASN A 155 15.71 -21.15 64.58
C ASN A 155 16.16 -20.99 63.12
N LEU A 156 15.31 -20.46 62.25
CA LEU A 156 15.59 -20.25 60.83
C LEU A 156 16.56 -19.08 60.61
N SER A 157 16.46 -18.03 61.42
CA SER A 157 17.43 -16.93 61.48
C SER A 157 18.77 -17.37 62.08
N ARG A 158 18.77 -18.33 63.00
CA ARG A 158 19.99 -18.90 63.60
C ARG A 158 20.65 -19.99 62.74
N ALA A 159 19.91 -20.67 61.85
CA ALA A 159 20.42 -21.77 61.04
C ALA A 159 21.22 -21.33 59.79
N ALA A 160 20.96 -20.14 59.22
CA ALA A 160 21.75 -19.60 58.12
C ALA A 160 21.49 -18.08 57.91
N PRO A 161 22.07 -17.20 58.73
CA PRO A 161 21.86 -15.75 58.62
C PRO A 161 22.36 -15.16 57.28
N ASP A 162 23.46 -15.69 56.74
CA ASP A 162 24.18 -15.02 55.64
C ASP A 162 23.63 -15.31 54.23
N LYS A 163 22.98 -16.46 54.03
CA LYS A 163 22.55 -16.90 52.69
C LYS A 163 21.16 -16.43 52.29
N ARG A 164 20.28 -16.14 53.27
CA ARG A 164 18.89 -15.70 53.01
C ARG A 164 18.74 -14.19 52.99
N SER A 165 19.44 -13.46 53.87
CA SER A 165 19.38 -12.00 53.93
C SER A 165 19.81 -11.38 52.60
N LYS A 166 20.90 -11.87 51.99
CA LYS A 166 21.40 -11.38 50.71
C LYS A 166 20.45 -11.68 49.54
N LEU A 167 19.90 -12.90 49.48
CA LEU A 167 19.05 -13.34 48.37
C LEU A 167 17.66 -12.67 48.37
N VAL A 168 17.09 -12.41 49.56
CA VAL A 168 15.81 -11.70 49.70
C VAL A 168 16.01 -10.21 49.47
N LYS A 169 17.08 -9.63 50.02
CA LYS A 169 17.42 -8.20 49.83
C LYS A 169 17.76 -7.88 48.37
N ASP A 170 18.41 -8.78 47.64
CA ASP A 170 18.66 -8.62 46.20
C ASP A 170 17.38 -8.81 45.35
N ARG A 171 16.35 -9.51 45.88
CA ARG A 171 15.05 -9.69 45.20
C ARG A 171 14.09 -8.52 45.43
N GLU A 172 14.24 -7.81 46.55
CA GLU A 172 13.38 -6.69 46.96
C GLU A 172 13.98 -5.31 46.63
N ARG A 173 15.19 -5.24 46.06
CA ARG A 173 15.75 -3.97 45.58
C ARG A 173 14.98 -3.46 44.37
N ASP A 174 14.49 -2.24 44.47
CA ASP A 174 13.85 -1.53 43.37
C ASP A 174 14.84 -1.32 42.21
N ILE A 175 14.31 -1.27 40.99
CA ILE A 175 15.09 -1.21 39.74
C ILE A 175 16.05 0.00 39.73
N SER A 176 15.65 1.12 40.35
CA SER A 176 16.46 2.32 40.51
C SER A 176 17.67 2.12 41.45
N GLU A 177 17.50 1.39 42.56
CA GLU A 177 18.60 1.06 43.48
C GLU A 177 19.55 0.04 42.86
N GLN A 178 19.03 -0.89 42.07
CA GLN A 178 19.85 -1.86 41.34
C GLN A 178 20.77 -1.19 40.31
N ILE A 179 20.29 -0.14 39.64
CA ILE A 179 21.07 0.70 38.70
C ILE A 179 22.14 1.50 39.46
N ALA A 180 21.78 2.12 40.58
CA ALA A 180 22.72 2.91 41.40
C ALA A 180 23.85 2.04 42.02
N LEU A 181 23.56 0.77 42.30
CA LEU A 181 24.53 -0.20 42.82
C LEU A 181 25.34 -0.93 41.72
N GLY A 182 25.12 -0.60 40.44
CA GLY A 182 25.83 -1.19 39.31
C GLY A 182 25.58 -2.69 39.12
N MET A 183 24.50 -3.24 39.69
CA MET A 183 24.14 -4.64 39.48
C MET A 183 23.62 -4.81 38.06
N PRO A 184 24.21 -5.70 37.24
CA PRO A 184 23.75 -5.91 35.88
C PRO A 184 22.32 -6.40 35.90
N ALA A 185 21.44 -5.72 35.16
CA ALA A 185 20.08 -6.19 34.95
C ALA A 185 20.15 -7.64 34.47
N LYS A 186 19.44 -8.55 35.15
CA LYS A 186 19.31 -9.92 34.67
C LYS A 186 18.56 -9.84 33.34
N ALA A 187 19.32 -9.81 32.24
CA ALA A 187 18.76 -9.96 30.92
C ALA A 187 18.02 -11.28 30.94
N ASN A 188 16.69 -11.22 30.85
CA ASN A 188 15.87 -12.38 30.55
C ASN A 188 16.42 -12.99 29.26
N GLN A 189 17.31 -13.97 29.38
CA GLN A 189 17.55 -14.93 28.32
C GLN A 189 16.22 -15.70 28.21
N GLY A 190 15.38 -15.25 27.28
CA GLY A 190 14.10 -15.87 26.98
C GLY A 190 14.28 -17.38 26.84
N GLY A 191 13.46 -18.14 27.56
CA GLY A 191 13.54 -19.60 27.67
C GLY A 191 13.15 -20.36 26.40
N GLU A 192 13.44 -19.84 25.22
CA GLU A 192 13.29 -20.54 23.95
C GLU A 192 14.66 -20.61 23.26
N ALA A 193 14.98 -21.78 22.70
CA ALA A 193 16.24 -22.03 22.00
C ALA A 193 16.52 -20.92 20.97
N MET A 194 17.74 -20.39 20.95
CA MET A 194 18.13 -19.40 19.96
C MET A 194 18.10 -20.05 18.57
N PHE A 195 17.06 -19.77 17.80
CA PHE A 195 16.92 -20.23 16.42
C PHE A 195 17.72 -19.30 15.48
N ASP A 196 18.28 -19.85 14.40
CA ASP A 196 19.02 -19.09 13.39
C ASP A 196 18.09 -18.10 12.67
N GLN A 197 18.45 -16.81 12.68
CA GLN A 197 17.69 -15.73 12.06
C GLN A 197 17.39 -15.97 10.58
N ARG A 198 18.27 -16.70 9.86
CA ARG A 198 18.08 -17.04 8.44
C ARG A 198 16.90 -17.98 8.20
N LEU A 199 16.41 -18.65 9.23
CA LEU A 199 15.26 -19.55 9.14
C LEU A 199 13.93 -18.80 9.23
N PHE A 200 13.89 -17.62 9.85
CA PHE A 200 12.64 -16.92 10.18
C PHE A 200 11.96 -16.16 9.05
N ASN A 201 12.54 -16.13 7.86
CA ASN A 201 11.97 -15.44 6.69
C ASN A 201 11.85 -16.34 5.46
N ASN A 202 11.96 -17.66 5.62
CA ASN A 202 11.77 -18.59 4.51
C ASN A 202 10.27 -18.93 4.39
N SER A 203 9.61 -18.43 3.35
CA SER A 203 8.16 -18.62 3.08
C SER A 203 7.75 -20.04 2.65
N LYS A 204 8.66 -21.02 2.72
CA LYS A 204 8.47 -22.38 2.16
C LYS A 204 7.41 -23.25 2.83
N GLY A 205 6.73 -22.77 3.86
CA GLY A 205 5.82 -23.59 4.68
C GLY A 205 4.32 -23.48 4.36
N MET A 206 3.87 -22.40 3.72
CA MET A 206 2.43 -22.18 3.46
C MET A 206 2.01 -22.44 2.01
N ASP A 207 2.97 -22.49 1.08
CA ASP A 207 2.70 -22.51 -0.37
C ASP A 207 2.74 -23.94 -0.97
N SER A 208 3.38 -24.90 -0.30
CA SER A 208 3.72 -26.22 -0.85
C SER A 208 2.64 -27.30 -0.66
N GLY A 209 1.36 -26.95 -0.61
CA GLY A 209 0.32 -27.96 -0.34
C GLY A 209 -1.13 -27.51 -0.46
N TYR A 210 -1.38 -26.29 -0.95
CA TYR A 210 -2.72 -25.78 -1.20
C TYR A 210 -2.85 -25.46 -2.69
N GLY A 211 -3.00 -26.51 -3.50
CA GLY A 211 -3.18 -26.42 -4.94
C GLY A 211 -4.37 -27.27 -5.35
N ASP A 212 -5.17 -26.74 -6.27
CA ASP A 212 -6.20 -27.51 -6.97
C ASP A 212 -5.55 -28.69 -7.73
N ASP A 213 -6.24 -29.82 -7.87
CA ASP A 213 -5.70 -31.01 -8.56
C ASP A 213 -5.41 -30.72 -10.06
N GLU A 214 -6.02 -29.66 -10.59
CA GLU A 214 -5.81 -29.14 -11.94
C GLU A 214 -4.60 -28.19 -12.06
N ALA A 215 -4.06 -27.71 -10.93
CA ALA A 215 -2.88 -26.85 -10.93
C ALA A 215 -1.62 -27.70 -11.13
N TYR A 216 -0.89 -27.45 -12.23
CA TYR A 216 0.31 -28.20 -12.61
C TYR A 216 1.54 -27.85 -11.74
N ASN A 217 1.41 -28.06 -10.43
CA ASN A 217 2.38 -27.69 -9.38
C ASN A 217 3.17 -28.91 -8.86
N VAL A 218 3.50 -29.86 -9.74
CA VAL A 218 4.19 -31.12 -9.37
C VAL A 218 5.63 -30.88 -8.87
N TYR A 219 6.24 -29.75 -9.24
CA TYR A 219 7.63 -29.43 -8.91
C TYR A 219 7.75 -28.08 -8.21
N ASP A 220 8.46 -28.06 -7.08
CA ASP A 220 8.74 -26.85 -6.29
C ASP A 220 9.70 -25.86 -6.97
N LYS A 221 10.43 -26.32 -8.00
CA LYS A 221 11.45 -25.53 -8.69
C LYS A 221 11.31 -25.67 -10.20
N PRO A 222 11.47 -24.56 -10.96
CA PRO A 222 11.51 -24.65 -12.41
C PRO A 222 12.77 -25.40 -12.86
N TRP A 223 12.65 -26.10 -13.98
CA TRP A 223 13.77 -26.84 -14.61
C TRP A 223 14.99 -25.95 -14.92
N ARG A 224 14.77 -24.66 -15.18
CA ARG A 224 15.82 -23.64 -15.33
C ARG A 224 15.56 -22.48 -14.40
N ASN A 225 16.61 -21.97 -13.76
CA ASN A 225 16.57 -20.77 -12.92
C ASN A 225 16.47 -19.49 -13.78
N GLN A 226 15.39 -19.33 -14.56
CA GLN A 226 15.28 -18.22 -15.50
C GLN A 226 14.97 -16.87 -14.81
N ASP A 227 14.31 -16.91 -13.64
CA ASP A 227 13.89 -15.71 -12.91
C ASP A 227 15.05 -14.89 -12.33
N GLY A 228 16.18 -15.54 -12.02
CA GLY A 228 17.40 -14.85 -11.59
C GLY A 228 18.30 -14.45 -12.76
N VAL A 229 18.26 -15.23 -13.84
CA VAL A 229 19.13 -15.00 -15.00
C VAL A 229 18.67 -13.74 -15.76
N GLY A 230 17.37 -13.45 -15.85
CA GLY A 230 16.89 -12.16 -16.40
C GLY A 230 17.39 -10.91 -15.67
N ALA A 231 17.62 -11.00 -14.35
CA ALA A 231 18.17 -9.90 -13.56
C ALA A 231 19.69 -9.74 -13.68
N HIS A 232 20.40 -10.81 -14.08
CA HIS A 232 21.86 -10.89 -14.12
C HIS A 232 22.46 -11.10 -15.53
N ILE A 233 21.65 -11.25 -16.58
CA ILE A 233 22.13 -11.57 -17.95
C ILE A 233 23.09 -10.51 -18.47
N TYR A 234 22.88 -9.23 -18.17
CA TYR A 234 23.86 -8.15 -18.30
C TYR A 234 23.14 -6.86 -17.90
N ARG A 235 23.50 -6.27 -16.75
CA ARG A 235 23.02 -4.95 -16.34
C ARG A 235 24.24 -4.10 -15.96
N PRO A 236 24.92 -3.48 -16.93
CA PRO A 236 26.08 -2.65 -16.64
C PRO A 236 25.66 -1.54 -15.68
N SER A 237 26.20 -1.58 -14.47
CA SER A 237 25.97 -0.57 -13.45
C SER A 237 26.99 0.53 -13.64
N ARG A 238 26.53 1.71 -14.05
CA ARG A 238 27.36 2.90 -14.25
C ARG A 238 28.18 3.30 -13.01
N HIS A 239 27.82 2.80 -11.83
CA HIS A 239 28.55 3.04 -10.59
C HIS A 239 29.67 2.01 -10.37
N ALA A 240 29.45 0.74 -10.73
CA ALA A 240 30.47 -0.31 -10.57
C ALA A 240 31.65 -0.13 -11.55
N ASP A 241 31.38 0.37 -12.76
CA ASP A 241 32.44 0.62 -13.74
C ASP A 241 33.31 1.82 -13.39
N LYS A 242 32.80 2.79 -12.61
CA LYS A 242 33.54 4.01 -12.25
C LYS A 242 34.68 3.73 -11.26
N ASP A 243 34.47 2.78 -10.36
CA ASP A 243 35.46 2.35 -9.37
C ASP A 243 36.47 1.37 -9.98
N ASN A 244 36.04 0.52 -10.92
CA ASN A 244 36.91 -0.48 -11.54
C ASN A 244 37.77 0.04 -12.70
N TYR A 245 37.28 1.01 -13.49
CA TYR A 245 38.00 1.55 -14.66
C TYR A 245 38.64 2.93 -14.43
N GLY A 246 38.49 3.49 -13.23
CA GLY A 246 39.12 4.75 -12.83
C GLY A 246 38.67 5.96 -13.65
N ALA A 247 38.97 7.16 -13.16
CA ALA A 247 38.64 8.44 -13.82
C ALA A 247 39.33 8.65 -15.20
N ASP A 248 40.10 7.67 -15.67
CA ASP A 248 40.86 7.73 -16.91
C ASP A 248 39.98 7.74 -18.15
N ILE A 249 38.75 7.23 -18.12
CA ILE A 249 37.86 7.31 -19.29
C ILE A 249 37.49 8.77 -19.61
N GLU A 250 37.20 9.59 -18.60
CA GLU A 250 36.94 11.03 -18.79
C GLU A 250 38.23 11.78 -19.16
N ALA A 251 39.38 11.41 -18.60
CA ALA A 251 40.66 12.01 -18.96
C ALA A 251 41.08 11.67 -20.41
N ILE A 252 40.95 10.42 -20.83
CA ILE A 252 41.28 9.93 -22.18
C ILE A 252 40.32 10.52 -23.21
N ALA A 253 39.01 10.56 -22.92
CA ALA A 253 38.01 11.15 -23.81
C ALA A 253 38.24 12.66 -24.04
N ASN A 254 38.79 13.37 -23.05
CA ASN A 254 39.08 14.80 -23.15
C ASN A 254 40.48 15.12 -23.71
N THR A 255 41.31 14.10 -23.99
CA THR A 255 42.59 14.34 -24.66
C THR A 255 42.43 14.46 -26.17
N ARG A 256 42.89 15.57 -26.76
CA ARG A 256 42.95 15.78 -28.23
C ARG A 256 43.93 14.85 -28.96
N ARG A 257 44.49 13.84 -28.29
CA ARG A 257 45.49 12.92 -28.84
C ARG A 257 44.94 11.97 -29.91
N PHE A 258 43.62 11.87 -30.03
CA PHE A 258 42.92 10.99 -30.96
C PHE A 258 42.05 11.73 -31.99
N VAL A 259 42.26 13.04 -32.19
CA VAL A 259 41.63 13.78 -33.29
C VAL A 259 42.50 13.61 -34.54
N ALA A 260 41.96 13.00 -35.60
CA ALA A 260 42.68 12.83 -36.85
C ALA A 260 42.73 14.14 -37.65
N ASP A 261 43.90 14.52 -38.17
CA ASP A 261 44.09 15.76 -38.95
C ASP A 261 43.37 15.77 -40.31
N LYS A 262 42.92 14.60 -40.79
CA LYS A 262 42.08 14.42 -41.96
C LYS A 262 40.86 13.58 -41.60
N GLU A 263 39.72 14.23 -41.54
CA GLU A 263 38.43 13.57 -41.34
C GLU A 263 38.04 12.80 -42.62
N PHE A 264 37.59 11.55 -42.45
CA PHE A 264 37.05 10.76 -43.55
C PHE A 264 35.71 11.36 -44.00
N ALA A 265 35.49 11.51 -45.30
CA ALA A 265 34.26 12.12 -45.82
C ALA A 265 33.03 11.36 -45.29
N GLY A 266 32.23 12.03 -44.46
CA GLY A 266 31.04 11.46 -43.80
C GLY A 266 31.09 11.39 -42.26
N THR A 267 32.24 11.66 -41.62
CA THR A 267 32.40 11.58 -40.15
C THR A 267 32.51 12.92 -39.43
N SER A 268 32.33 14.06 -40.12
CA SER A 268 32.41 15.39 -39.49
C SER A 268 31.36 15.54 -38.38
N SER A 269 31.77 16.06 -37.22
CA SER A 269 30.94 16.17 -36.01
C SER A 269 29.67 17.03 -36.16
N ASN A 270 29.49 17.71 -37.29
CA ASN A 270 28.29 18.47 -37.62
C ASN A 270 27.21 17.62 -38.32
N ASN A 271 27.45 16.32 -38.51
CA ASN A 271 26.49 15.40 -39.09
C ASN A 271 25.75 14.66 -37.98
N THR A 272 24.55 15.14 -37.65
CA THR A 272 23.63 14.43 -36.75
C THR A 272 23.33 13.05 -37.35
N ARG A 273 23.77 11.99 -36.68
CA ARG A 273 23.48 10.60 -37.06
C ARG A 273 21.99 10.45 -37.36
N ALA A 274 21.66 10.23 -38.63
CA ALA A 274 20.30 9.96 -39.06
C ALA A 274 19.80 8.69 -38.37
N GLY A 275 18.69 8.82 -37.64
CA GLY A 275 17.81 7.70 -37.33
C GLY A 275 17.22 7.10 -38.63
N PRO A 276 16.30 6.13 -38.51
CA PRO A 276 15.75 5.45 -39.68
C PRO A 276 15.15 6.45 -40.68
N VAL A 277 15.37 6.17 -41.96
CA VAL A 277 15.08 6.99 -43.16
C VAL A 277 13.81 7.85 -43.00
N GLN A 278 13.97 9.17 -43.00
CA GLN A 278 12.88 10.13 -43.07
C GLN A 278 12.54 10.45 -44.52
N PHE A 279 11.26 10.48 -44.85
CA PHE A 279 10.78 10.89 -46.18
C PHE A 279 10.90 12.40 -46.35
N GLU A 280 11.33 12.80 -47.54
CA GLU A 280 11.53 14.19 -47.93
C GLU A 280 10.17 14.90 -48.11
N LYS A 281 9.94 15.96 -47.36
CA LYS A 281 8.76 16.81 -47.48
C LYS A 281 9.01 17.81 -48.59
N ASP A 282 8.33 17.65 -49.72
CA ASP A 282 8.31 18.62 -50.81
C ASP A 282 7.87 20.01 -50.29
N ALA A 283 8.74 21.01 -50.47
CA ALA A 283 8.45 22.41 -50.20
C ALA A 283 8.32 23.16 -51.54
N GLY A 284 7.07 23.35 -51.99
CA GLY A 284 6.74 24.29 -53.05
C GLY A 284 6.68 25.74 -52.54
N PRO A 285 6.88 26.76 -53.42
CA PRO A 285 7.22 28.12 -53.02
C PRO A 285 5.99 29.05 -52.86
N SER A 286 6.23 30.26 -52.33
CA SER A 286 5.35 31.45 -52.19
C SER A 286 4.65 31.59 -50.82
N ARG A 287 4.37 32.75 -50.23
CA ARG A 287 4.66 34.20 -50.43
C ARG A 287 3.87 34.93 -49.31
N GLU A 288 4.47 35.95 -48.68
CA GLU A 288 3.89 37.07 -47.90
C GLU A 288 2.77 36.81 -46.83
N GLU A 289 3.07 37.23 -45.60
CA GLU A 289 2.20 37.49 -44.41
C GLU A 289 1.03 38.50 -44.68
N PRO A 290 0.02 38.75 -43.77
CA PRO A 290 -0.09 38.35 -42.35
C PRO A 290 -1.48 37.89 -41.79
N SER A 291 -1.42 37.32 -40.58
CA SER A 291 -2.32 37.52 -39.41
C SER A 291 -3.23 36.38 -38.88
N ARG A 292 -3.09 36.18 -37.56
CA ARG A 292 -4.10 35.80 -36.53
C ARG A 292 -4.40 34.31 -36.26
N SER A 293 -3.58 33.76 -35.36
CA SER A 293 -3.91 32.97 -34.17
C SER A 293 -4.89 31.78 -34.24
N GLN A 294 -4.32 30.63 -33.84
CA GLN A 294 -4.92 29.38 -33.36
C GLN A 294 -5.36 28.38 -34.44
N GLN A 295 -5.07 27.10 -34.18
CA GLN A 295 -5.27 25.91 -35.02
C GLN A 295 -4.28 25.68 -36.18
N ALA A 296 -3.09 25.11 -35.89
CA ALA A 296 -2.31 24.38 -36.89
C ALA A 296 -1.24 23.43 -36.29
N ASP A 297 -1.62 22.54 -35.36
CA ASP A 297 -0.70 21.47 -34.88
C ASP A 297 -1.27 20.05 -35.08
N ALA A 298 -2.41 19.90 -35.76
CA ALA A 298 -3.11 18.61 -35.86
C ALA A 298 -2.66 17.71 -37.03
N ASP A 299 -1.79 18.18 -37.90
CA ASP A 299 -1.44 17.46 -39.14
C ASP A 299 -0.08 16.75 -39.09
N LEU A 300 0.64 16.80 -37.97
CA LEU A 300 2.00 16.26 -37.84
C LEU A 300 2.10 14.95 -37.03
N ASP A 301 1.04 14.53 -36.35
CA ASP A 301 1.03 13.28 -35.59
C ASP A 301 -0.29 12.52 -35.79
N PRO A 302 -0.39 11.73 -36.88
CA PRO A 302 -1.60 10.98 -37.23
C PRO A 302 -2.04 9.95 -36.18
N PHE A 303 -1.18 9.63 -35.21
CA PHE A 303 -1.44 8.63 -34.17
C PHE A 303 -1.58 9.25 -32.77
N GLY A 304 -1.41 10.57 -32.62
CA GLY A 304 -1.52 11.25 -31.32
C GLY A 304 -0.52 10.77 -30.27
N LEU A 305 0.59 10.16 -30.71
CA LEU A 305 1.65 9.61 -29.86
C LEU A 305 2.41 10.72 -29.12
N ASP A 306 2.63 11.87 -29.75
CA ASP A 306 3.29 13.02 -29.12
C ASP A 306 2.42 13.62 -28.03
N ARG A 307 1.10 13.69 -28.24
CA ARG A 307 0.16 14.13 -27.19
C ARG A 307 0.15 13.17 -26.01
N PHE A 308 0.15 11.86 -26.28
CA PHE A 308 0.21 10.82 -25.26
C PHE A 308 1.54 10.85 -24.47
N LEU A 309 2.67 11.04 -25.16
CA LEU A 309 3.99 11.14 -24.54
C LEU A 309 4.14 12.43 -23.70
N ILE A 310 3.57 13.55 -24.15
CA ILE A 310 3.54 14.81 -23.38
C ILE A 310 2.67 14.66 -22.13
N GLU A 311 1.53 13.98 -22.22
CA GLU A 311 0.61 13.73 -21.11
C GLU A 311 1.21 12.76 -20.08
N ALA A 312 1.84 11.68 -20.53
CA ALA A 312 2.58 10.75 -19.67
C ALA A 312 3.74 11.43 -18.94
N LYS A 313 4.47 12.33 -19.61
CA LYS A 313 5.58 13.09 -19.01
C LYS A 313 5.10 14.16 -18.02
N ARG A 314 3.87 14.67 -18.17
CA ARG A 314 3.23 15.56 -17.20
C ARG A 314 2.70 14.81 -15.97
N ALA A 315 2.19 13.60 -16.15
CA ALA A 315 1.72 12.75 -15.05
C ALA A 315 2.86 12.39 -14.08
N ASP A 316 4.07 12.11 -14.60
CA ASP A 316 5.23 11.73 -13.77
C ASP A 316 5.79 12.91 -12.93
N LYS A 317 5.57 14.15 -13.36
CA LYS A 317 5.95 15.35 -12.59
C LYS A 317 4.93 15.76 -11.52
N SER A 318 3.70 15.25 -11.58
CA SER A 318 2.62 15.55 -10.62
C SER A 318 2.67 14.67 -9.36
N GLY A 319 3.36 13.53 -9.42
CA GLY A 319 3.42 12.53 -8.32
C GLY A 319 4.36 12.84 -7.15
N ARG A 320 5.11 13.96 -7.15
CA ARG A 320 6.14 14.24 -6.13
C ARG A 320 5.79 15.33 -5.11
N LYS A 321 4.52 15.74 -5.01
CA LYS A 321 4.06 16.69 -3.98
C LYS A 321 2.74 16.25 -3.34
N ARG A 322 2.78 15.19 -2.53
CA ARG A 322 1.84 15.00 -1.42
C ARG A 322 2.56 14.34 -0.23
N ASP A 323 2.74 15.19 0.78
CA ASP A 323 2.56 14.91 2.21
C ASP A 323 3.46 13.85 2.86
N HIS A 324 4.58 14.38 3.36
CA HIS A 324 5.29 13.87 4.53
C HIS A 324 4.42 14.17 5.77
N HIS A 325 3.54 13.25 6.15
CA HIS A 325 2.95 13.24 7.48
C HIS A 325 3.33 11.95 8.19
N ASP A 326 4.07 12.13 9.28
CA ASP A 326 4.53 11.10 10.21
C ASP A 326 3.41 10.11 10.56
N ARG A 327 3.60 8.84 10.17
CA ARG A 327 2.91 7.73 10.80
C ARG A 327 3.80 7.15 11.88
N HIS A 328 3.53 7.61 13.10
CA HIS A 328 3.96 6.91 14.30
C HIS A 328 3.31 5.52 14.32
N ASP A 329 4.17 4.51 14.35
CA ASP A 329 3.83 3.14 14.70
C ASP A 329 3.14 3.10 16.06
N GLN A 330 2.02 2.36 16.14
CA GLN A 330 1.78 1.49 17.28
C GLN A 330 0.92 0.28 16.90
N HIS A 331 1.57 -0.86 17.07
CA HIS A 331 1.15 -2.22 16.87
C HIS A 331 0.36 -2.72 18.10
N GLY A 332 -0.65 -3.57 17.91
CA GLY A 332 -1.27 -4.35 18.99
C GLY A 332 -2.61 -4.98 18.60
N LYS A 333 -2.61 -6.07 17.83
CA LYS A 333 -2.80 -7.46 18.31
C LYS A 333 -4.16 -7.75 18.97
N LYS A 334 -4.91 -8.65 18.30
CA LYS A 334 -5.65 -9.82 18.84
C LYS A 334 -6.83 -9.48 19.79
N ARG A 335 -7.94 -10.20 19.87
CA ARG A 335 -8.39 -11.53 19.40
C ARG A 335 -9.89 -11.60 19.72
N ARG A 336 -10.61 -12.46 18.98
CA ARG A 336 -11.77 -13.29 19.38
C ARG A 336 -12.48 -12.95 20.71
N ASP A 337 -13.79 -12.78 20.63
CA ASP A 337 -14.72 -13.93 20.69
C ASP A 337 -15.86 -13.74 19.68
#